data_AF-A0A078H2P1-F1
#
_entry.id   AF-A0A078H2P1-F1
#
_cell.length_a   1.000
_cell.length_b   1.000
_cell.length_c   1.000
_cell.angle_alpha   90.00
_cell.angle_beta   90.00
_cell.angle_gamma   90.00
#
_symmetry.space_group_name_H-M   'P 1'
#
loop_
_entity.id
_entity.type
_entity.pdbx_description
1 polymer ?
#
loop_
_entity_poly.entity_id
_entity_poly.type
_entity_poly.pdbx_seq_one_letter_code
_entity_poly.pdbx_strand_id
1 'polypeptide(L)'
;MRCDNYCLRCGEPDESATHDIFECPPALQVWSLSATSTSPDIFLVPSIYANMDYLFWRKNNILGPELDRDPYPWLIWFIWKARNDKLFRGIDRDPLEIVRHAESECQACMGKAQLMGTRNHIRRESPLHLEVEVLRWAMENMLQHSTCQSFGTDCKELIAMIKEPRAWPSFATELESIETLQICFLDFKITYVPRTQNQISDSLAKIARSFHRDFYFIGCSIPVWLPRPPQL
;
A
#
# COMPACT_ATOMS: atom_id res chain seq x y z
N MET A 1 -38.41 -10.98 14.62
CA MET A 1 -37.22 -11.63 15.21
C MET A 1 -36.48 -10.52 15.94
N ARG A 2 -36.49 -10.52 17.27
CA ARG A 2 -35.68 -9.55 18.04
C ARG A 2 -34.23 -10.01 17.86
N CYS A 3 -33.40 -9.22 17.20
CA CYS A 3 -31.96 -9.38 17.33
C CYS A 3 -31.66 -8.97 18.76
N ASP A 4 -31.41 -9.93 19.62
CA ASP A 4 -30.91 -9.60 20.94
C ASP A 4 -29.52 -8.98 20.72
N ASN A 5 -29.33 -7.72 21.13
CA ASN A 5 -28.10 -6.95 20.87
C ASN A 5 -26.96 -7.34 21.82
N TYR A 6 -26.95 -8.54 22.39
CA TYR A 6 -25.89 -8.93 23.31
C TYR A 6 -24.68 -9.51 22.56
N CYS A 7 -23.49 -9.18 23.03
CA CYS A 7 -22.25 -9.72 22.47
C CYS A 7 -22.13 -11.21 22.84
N LEU A 8 -22.09 -12.09 21.85
CA LEU A 8 -21.94 -13.54 22.06
C LEU A 8 -20.56 -13.95 22.61
N ARG A 9 -19.60 -13.04 22.71
CA ARG A 9 -18.26 -13.31 23.25
C ARG A 9 -18.16 -13.06 24.74
N CYS A 10 -18.79 -12.00 25.25
CA CYS A 10 -18.68 -11.60 26.65
C CYS A 10 -20.01 -11.45 27.39
N GLY A 11 -21.14 -11.45 26.68
CA GLY A 11 -22.48 -11.32 27.26
C GLY A 11 -22.93 -9.88 27.52
N GLU A 12 -22.18 -8.86 27.10
CA GLU A 12 -22.61 -7.46 27.23
C GLU A 12 -23.90 -7.20 26.42
N PRO A 13 -24.91 -6.50 26.96
CA PRO A 13 -26.24 -6.39 26.36
C PRO A 13 -26.33 -5.38 25.20
N ASP A 14 -25.34 -4.50 25.06
CA ASP A 14 -25.26 -3.47 24.02
C ASP A 14 -24.00 -3.65 23.15
N GLU A 15 -24.06 -4.62 22.23
CA GLU A 15 -23.04 -4.85 21.22
C GLU A 15 -23.03 -3.70 20.21
N SER A 16 -22.02 -2.83 20.33
CA SER A 16 -21.75 -1.71 19.42
C SER A 16 -20.42 -1.89 18.70
N ALA A 17 -20.18 -1.13 17.63
CA ALA A 17 -18.86 -1.16 16.96
C ALA A 17 -17.72 -0.74 17.91
N THR A 18 -17.99 0.17 18.86
CA THR A 18 -17.04 0.52 19.92
C THR A 18 -16.77 -0.69 20.80
N HIS A 19 -17.83 -1.38 21.24
CA HIS A 19 -17.70 -2.58 22.05
C HIS A 19 -16.90 -3.67 21.34
N ASP A 20 -17.33 -4.05 20.14
CA ASP A 20 -16.75 -5.14 19.36
C ASP A 20 -15.25 -5.00 19.13
N ILE A 21 -14.81 -3.77 18.87
CA ILE A 21 -13.44 -3.50 18.44
C ILE A 21 -12.56 -3.07 19.62
N PHE A 22 -13.08 -2.33 20.59
CA PHE A 22 -12.26 -1.62 21.58
C PHE A 22 -12.58 -1.92 23.05
N GLU A 23 -13.70 -2.57 23.39
CA GLU A 23 -14.08 -2.82 24.80
C GLU A 23 -14.29 -4.31 25.12
N CYS A 24 -14.64 -5.12 24.12
CA CYS A 24 -14.90 -6.54 24.30
C CYS A 24 -13.64 -7.22 24.86
N PRO A 25 -13.71 -8.01 25.95
CA PRO A 25 -12.53 -8.58 26.61
C PRO A 25 -11.57 -9.34 25.67
N PRO A 26 -12.04 -10.17 24.73
CA PRO A 26 -11.16 -10.79 23.73
C PRO A 26 -10.50 -9.77 22.78
N ALA A 27 -11.18 -8.67 22.43
CA ALA A 27 -10.60 -7.61 21.61
C ALA A 27 -9.54 -6.81 22.38
N LEU A 28 -9.79 -6.51 23.66
CA LEU A 28 -8.79 -5.90 24.55
C LEU A 28 -7.53 -6.75 24.69
N GLN A 29 -7.66 -8.08 24.72
CA GLN A 29 -6.52 -9.00 24.71
C GLN A 29 -5.74 -8.94 23.38
N VAL A 30 -6.41 -8.80 22.24
CA VAL A 30 -5.73 -8.59 20.95
C VAL A 30 -4.91 -7.31 20.97
N TRP A 31 -5.49 -6.20 21.44
CA TRP A 31 -4.77 -4.93 21.53
C TRP A 31 -3.57 -5.00 22.47
N SER A 32 -3.72 -5.61 23.66
CA SER A 32 -2.64 -5.71 24.65
C SER A 32 -1.50 -6.64 24.22
N LEU A 33 -1.78 -7.66 23.41
CA LEU A 33 -0.79 -8.59 22.87
C LEU A 33 -0.09 -8.06 21.61
N SER A 34 -0.62 -7.02 20.98
CA SER A 34 -0.09 -6.49 19.72
C SER A 34 1.09 -5.54 19.90
N ALA A 35 1.88 -5.36 18.84
CA ALA A 35 2.89 -4.31 18.77
C ALA A 35 2.33 -2.87 18.71
N THR A 36 1.01 -2.69 18.66
CA THR A 36 0.39 -1.36 18.63
C THR A 36 0.56 -0.67 19.97
N SER A 37 1.34 0.42 20.01
CA SER A 37 1.47 1.27 21.21
C SER A 37 0.12 1.66 21.80
N THR A 38 -0.10 1.28 23.05
CA THR A 38 -1.27 1.67 23.83
C THR A 38 -0.91 2.79 24.80
N SER A 39 -1.65 3.89 24.80
CA SER A 39 -1.53 4.95 25.81
C SER A 39 -2.70 4.88 26.79
N PRO A 40 -2.44 4.73 28.11
CA PRO A 40 -3.49 4.84 29.12
C PRO A 40 -4.27 6.15 28.97
N ASP A 41 -5.59 6.10 29.22
CA ASP A 41 -6.53 7.23 29.19
C ASP A 41 -6.75 7.93 27.84
N ILE A 42 -6.04 7.52 26.78
CA ILE A 42 -6.14 8.11 25.43
C ILE A 42 -6.59 7.08 24.39
N PHE A 43 -6.21 5.81 24.56
CA PHE A 43 -6.56 4.71 23.66
C PHE A 43 -7.29 3.59 24.41
N LEU A 44 -8.19 2.87 23.70
CA LEU A 44 -9.15 1.91 24.28
C LEU A 44 -10.19 2.56 25.18
N VAL A 45 -10.65 3.76 24.80
CA VAL A 45 -11.73 4.47 25.49
C VAL A 45 -13.11 4.10 24.90
N PRO A 46 -14.23 4.36 25.62
CA PRO A 46 -15.60 4.14 25.15
C PRO A 46 -16.06 5.04 23.99
N SER A 47 -15.22 5.24 22.98
CA SER A 47 -15.51 6.06 21.80
C SER A 47 -14.71 5.57 20.60
N ILE A 48 -15.43 5.03 19.61
CA ILE A 48 -14.86 4.67 18.30
C ILE A 48 -14.09 5.84 17.69
N TYR A 49 -14.63 7.06 17.77
CA TYR A 49 -14.02 8.24 17.17
C TYR A 49 -12.71 8.64 17.86
N ALA A 50 -12.66 8.56 19.19
CA ALA A 50 -11.44 8.89 19.94
C ALA A 50 -10.33 7.84 19.69
N ASN A 51 -10.69 6.55 19.65
CA ASN A 51 -9.73 5.49 19.35
C ASN A 51 -9.22 5.58 17.91
N MET A 52 -10.08 5.90 16.94
CA MET A 52 -9.66 6.11 15.55
C MET A 52 -8.78 7.36 15.39
N ASP A 53 -9.11 8.48 16.05
CA ASP A 53 -8.29 9.69 16.06
C ASP A 53 -6.89 9.42 16.63
N TYR A 54 -6.80 8.59 17.68
CA TYR A 54 -5.53 8.14 18.22
C TYR A 54 -4.71 7.34 17.20
N LEU A 55 -5.33 6.33 16.59
CA LEU A 55 -4.66 5.42 15.63
C LEU A 55 -4.19 6.14 14.36
N PHE A 56 -5.01 7.02 13.78
CA PHE A 56 -4.66 7.71 12.54
C PHE A 56 -3.65 8.84 12.74
N TRP A 57 -3.81 9.64 13.80
CA TRP A 57 -3.15 10.95 13.89
C TRP A 57 -2.26 11.12 15.11
N ARG A 58 -2.73 10.76 16.31
CA ARG A 58 -1.95 11.06 17.54
C ARG A 58 -0.77 10.14 17.73
N LYS A 59 -0.92 8.86 17.36
CA LYS A 59 0.16 7.87 17.40
C LYS A 59 1.28 8.21 16.42
N ASN A 60 0.93 8.73 15.25
CA ASN A 60 1.84 9.07 14.15
C ASN A 60 2.65 10.35 14.37
N ASN A 61 2.45 11.09 15.47
CA ASN A 61 3.33 12.19 15.85
C ASN A 61 4.68 11.73 16.45
N ILE A 62 4.94 10.42 16.53
CA ILE A 62 6.16 9.83 17.13
C ILE A 62 7.13 9.28 16.07
N LEU A 63 6.65 8.90 14.87
CA LEU A 63 7.44 8.36 13.76
C LEU A 63 6.90 8.91 12.43
N GLY A 64 7.78 9.23 11.48
CA GLY A 64 7.37 9.74 10.17
C GLY A 64 6.47 8.75 9.41
N PRO A 65 5.59 9.21 8.50
CA PRO A 65 4.59 8.37 7.80
C PRO A 65 5.16 7.15 7.08
N GLU A 66 6.43 7.22 6.66
CA GLU A 66 7.13 6.15 5.95
C GLU A 66 7.62 5.01 6.85
N LEU A 67 7.55 5.21 8.18
CA LEU A 67 7.93 4.23 9.21
C LEU A 67 6.71 3.71 9.99
N ASP A 68 5.49 4.14 9.64
CA ASP A 68 4.27 3.62 10.27
C ASP A 68 4.03 2.17 9.83
N ARG A 69 4.54 1.24 10.65
CA ARG A 69 4.42 -0.22 10.47
C ARG A 69 3.37 -0.83 11.38
N ASP A 70 2.42 -0.03 11.83
CA ASP A 70 1.47 -0.43 12.84
C ASP A 70 0.42 -1.40 12.28
N PRO A 71 0.23 -2.60 12.87
CA PRO A 71 -0.77 -3.56 12.42
C PRO A 71 -2.22 -3.16 12.69
N TYR A 72 -2.50 -1.97 13.24
CA TYR A 72 -3.86 -1.58 13.67
C TYR A 72 -4.97 -1.78 12.63
N PRO A 73 -4.79 -1.53 11.30
CA PRO A 73 -5.85 -1.76 10.33
C PRO A 73 -6.19 -3.26 10.22
N TRP A 74 -5.17 -4.12 10.29
CA TRP A 74 -5.34 -5.56 10.29
C TRP A 74 -5.91 -6.05 11.63
N LEU A 75 -5.50 -5.49 12.76
CA LEU A 75 -6.06 -5.84 14.07
C LEU A 75 -7.58 -5.58 14.09
N ILE A 76 -8.03 -4.39 13.69
CA ILE A 76 -9.47 -4.06 13.60
C ILE A 76 -10.21 -5.08 12.72
N TRP A 77 -9.66 -5.37 11.54
CA TRP A 77 -10.25 -6.31 10.61
C TRP A 77 -10.34 -7.73 11.16
N PHE A 78 -9.27 -8.24 11.78
CA PHE A 78 -9.26 -9.61 12.30
C PHE A 78 -10.03 -9.75 13.61
N ILE A 79 -10.13 -8.71 14.44
CA ILE A 79 -11.06 -8.66 15.59
C ILE A 79 -12.50 -8.79 15.08
N TRP A 80 -12.89 -7.98 14.10
CA TRP A 80 -14.23 -8.04 13.50
C TRP A 80 -14.51 -9.41 12.86
N LYS A 81 -13.51 -9.96 12.15
CA LYS A 81 -13.63 -11.30 11.55
C LYS A 81 -13.79 -12.40 12.60
N ALA A 82 -13.03 -12.36 13.70
CA ALA A 82 -13.16 -13.32 14.79
C ALA A 82 -14.54 -13.24 15.46
N ARG A 83 -15.07 -12.03 15.63
CA ARG A 83 -16.45 -11.82 16.11
C ARG A 83 -17.47 -12.46 15.17
N ASN A 84 -17.32 -12.28 13.86
CA ASN A 84 -18.23 -12.89 12.88
C ASN A 84 -18.09 -14.42 12.79
N ASP A 85 -16.87 -14.95 12.90
CA ASP A 85 -16.65 -16.39 12.99
C ASP A 85 -17.35 -16.98 14.23
N LYS A 86 -17.36 -16.27 15.36
CA LYS A 86 -18.14 -16.67 16.54
C LYS A 86 -19.64 -16.61 16.27
N LEU A 87 -20.15 -15.49 15.74
CA LEU A 87 -21.57 -15.26 15.50
C LEU A 87 -22.18 -16.26 14.51
N PHE A 88 -21.50 -16.51 13.39
CA PHE A 88 -22.06 -17.31 12.29
C PHE A 88 -21.61 -18.76 12.28
N ARG A 89 -20.46 -19.09 12.89
CA ARG A 89 -19.85 -20.43 12.84
C ARG A 89 -19.57 -21.03 14.22
N GLY A 90 -19.82 -20.28 15.30
CA GLY A 90 -19.54 -20.73 16.67
C GLY A 90 -18.04 -20.88 16.99
N ILE A 91 -17.15 -20.40 16.12
CA ILE A 91 -15.71 -20.58 16.28
C ILE A 91 -15.15 -19.47 17.17
N ASP A 92 -14.50 -19.85 18.26
CA ASP A 92 -13.78 -18.91 19.11
C ASP A 92 -12.29 -18.92 18.77
N ARG A 93 -11.79 -17.83 18.20
CA ARG A 93 -10.38 -17.69 17.86
C ARG A 93 -9.59 -17.15 19.02
N ASP A 94 -8.44 -17.75 19.26
CA ASP A 94 -7.47 -17.31 20.25
C ASP A 94 -6.93 -15.90 19.92
N PRO A 95 -6.93 -14.95 20.88
CA PRO A 95 -6.43 -13.60 20.66
C PRO A 95 -4.97 -13.51 20.19
N LEU A 96 -4.09 -14.40 20.65
CA LEU A 96 -2.70 -14.41 20.21
C LEU A 96 -2.58 -14.86 18.75
N GLU A 97 -3.35 -15.86 18.33
CA GLU A 97 -3.43 -16.25 16.91
C GLU A 97 -3.93 -15.11 16.01
N ILE A 98 -4.89 -14.31 16.49
CA ILE A 98 -5.39 -13.12 15.79
C ILE A 98 -4.27 -12.10 15.59
N VAL A 99 -3.51 -11.79 16.66
CA VAL A 99 -2.37 -10.86 16.58
C VAL A 99 -1.32 -11.37 15.60
N ARG A 100 -0.92 -12.65 15.70
CA ARG A 100 0.10 -13.22 14.81
C ARG A 100 -0.32 -13.17 13.33
N HIS A 101 -1.60 -13.41 13.03
CA HIS A 101 -2.11 -13.24 11.68
C HIS A 101 -2.10 -11.78 11.23
N ALA A 102 -2.59 -10.87 12.07
CA ALA A 102 -2.62 -9.45 11.75
C ALA A 102 -1.21 -8.90 11.49
N GLU A 103 -0.24 -9.23 12.34
CA GLU A 103 1.16 -8.82 12.19
C GLU A 103 1.82 -9.47 10.98
N SER A 104 1.56 -10.75 10.72
CA SER A 104 2.05 -11.43 9.51
C SER A 104 1.50 -10.79 8.24
N GLU A 105 0.23 -10.43 8.18
CA GLU A 105 -0.38 -9.78 7.02
C GLU A 105 0.08 -8.33 6.86
N CYS A 106 0.26 -7.62 7.98
CA CYS A 106 0.86 -6.30 8.04
C CYS A 106 2.29 -6.33 7.47
N GLN A 107 3.12 -7.26 7.95
CA GLN A 107 4.48 -7.48 7.46
C GLN A 107 4.51 -8.01 6.02
N ALA A 108 3.57 -8.86 5.61
CA ALA A 108 3.49 -9.33 4.23
C ALA A 108 3.09 -8.19 3.29
N CYS A 109 2.14 -7.36 3.69
CA CYS A 109 1.75 -6.17 2.95
C CYS A 109 2.93 -5.20 2.81
N MET A 110 3.68 -4.95 3.89
CA MET A 110 4.83 -4.02 3.87
C MET A 110 6.09 -4.61 3.22
N GLY A 111 6.43 -5.86 3.53
CA GLY A 111 7.60 -6.56 3.04
C GLY A 111 7.47 -7.09 1.61
N LYS A 112 6.23 -7.20 1.10
CA LYS A 112 5.91 -7.50 -0.30
C LYS A 112 5.14 -6.37 -0.98
N ALA A 113 5.17 -5.15 -0.46
CA ALA A 113 4.55 -3.99 -1.11
C ALA A 113 5.26 -3.72 -2.44
N GLN A 114 4.86 -4.45 -3.48
CA GLN A 114 5.14 -4.06 -4.85
C GLN A 114 4.28 -2.83 -5.11
N LEU A 115 4.89 -1.66 -4.93
CA LEU A 115 4.25 -0.41 -5.30
C LEU A 115 4.07 -0.42 -6.82
N MET A 116 2.81 -0.47 -7.27
CA MET A 116 2.47 -0.50 -8.68
C MET A 116 1.93 0.86 -9.08
N GLY A 117 2.54 1.44 -10.12
CA GLY A 117 2.12 2.69 -10.73
C GLY A 117 1.58 2.45 -12.14
N THR A 118 0.49 3.11 -12.51
CA THR A 118 0.07 3.22 -13.91
C THR A 118 -0.45 4.62 -14.18
N ARG A 119 -0.13 5.17 -15.34
CA ARG A 119 -0.57 6.49 -15.78
C ARG A 119 -0.81 6.45 -17.28
N ASN A 120 -1.92 7.01 -17.74
CA ASN A 120 -2.13 7.18 -19.17
C ASN A 120 -1.57 8.52 -19.64
N HIS A 121 -1.23 8.58 -20.93
CA HIS A 121 -0.75 9.78 -21.58
C HIS A 121 -1.64 10.04 -22.80
N ILE A 122 -2.27 11.21 -22.84
CA ILE A 122 -3.25 11.55 -23.90
C ILE A 122 -2.54 12.07 -25.16
N ARG A 123 -1.28 12.53 -25.08
CA ARG A 123 -0.54 13.05 -26.25
C ARG A 123 0.01 11.91 -27.10
N ARG A 124 -0.10 12.05 -28.42
CA ARG A 124 0.55 11.18 -29.41
C ARG A 124 2.03 11.48 -29.50
N GLU A 125 2.79 11.00 -28.52
CA GLU A 125 4.25 11.04 -28.55
C GLU A 125 4.80 9.69 -29.05
N SER A 126 6.08 9.66 -29.45
CA SER A 126 6.67 8.41 -29.93
C SER A 126 6.75 7.38 -28.79
N PRO A 127 6.80 6.07 -29.09
CA PRO A 127 6.98 5.05 -28.05
C PRO A 127 8.16 5.35 -27.13
N LEU A 128 9.27 5.87 -27.69
CA LEU A 128 10.46 6.21 -26.93
C LEU A 128 10.26 7.41 -25.98
N HIS A 129 9.45 8.41 -26.35
CA HIS A 129 9.07 9.49 -25.42
C HIS A 129 8.29 8.94 -24.23
N LEU A 130 7.37 8.00 -24.47
CA LEU A 130 6.62 7.36 -23.37
C LEU A 130 7.55 6.59 -22.44
N GLU A 131 8.56 5.88 -22.95
CA GLU A 131 9.53 5.18 -22.11
C GLU A 131 10.33 6.16 -21.22
N VAL A 132 10.74 7.30 -21.77
CA VAL A 132 11.44 8.37 -21.02
C VAL A 132 10.53 8.99 -19.95
N GLU A 133 9.30 9.33 -20.33
CA GLU A 133 8.27 9.89 -19.43
C GLU A 133 7.93 8.93 -18.28
N VAL A 134 7.79 7.63 -18.60
CA VAL A 134 7.51 6.59 -17.61
C VAL A 134 8.66 6.46 -16.62
N LEU A 135 9.91 6.50 -17.09
CA LEU A 135 11.07 6.49 -16.20
C LEU A 135 11.08 7.73 -15.30
N ARG A 136 10.86 8.93 -15.86
CA ARG A 136 10.82 10.17 -15.08
C ARG A 136 9.75 10.10 -14.00
N TRP A 137 8.53 9.69 -14.35
CA TRP A 137 7.44 9.54 -13.40
C TRP A 137 7.75 8.45 -12.36
N ALA A 138 8.33 7.32 -12.75
CA ALA A 138 8.75 6.29 -11.80
C ALA A 138 9.75 6.83 -10.78
N MET A 139 10.75 7.61 -11.23
CA MET A 139 11.74 8.23 -10.35
C MET A 139 11.09 9.22 -9.36
N GLU A 140 10.21 10.11 -9.84
CA GLU A 140 9.46 11.05 -8.99
C GLU A 140 8.68 10.31 -7.90
N ASN A 141 8.00 9.22 -8.25
CA ASN A 141 7.23 8.42 -7.29
C ASN A 141 8.11 7.64 -6.31
N MET A 142 9.26 7.13 -6.78
CA MET A 142 10.19 6.46 -5.87
C MET A 142 10.71 7.44 -4.83
N LEU A 143 11.06 8.67 -5.21
CA LEU A 143 11.51 9.69 -4.26
C LEU A 143 10.45 10.05 -3.20
N GLN A 144 9.15 9.92 -3.53
CA GLN A 144 8.05 10.24 -2.63
C GLN A 144 7.58 9.07 -1.75
N HIS A 145 7.83 7.83 -2.18
CA HIS A 145 7.15 6.66 -1.63
C HIS A 145 8.07 5.47 -1.33
N SER A 146 9.37 5.56 -1.61
CA SER A 146 10.30 4.43 -1.51
C SER A 146 11.75 4.86 -1.30
N THR A 147 12.56 3.93 -0.81
CA THR A 147 14.03 4.07 -0.76
C THR A 147 14.71 3.42 -1.98
N CYS A 148 13.93 2.94 -2.96
CA CYS A 148 14.44 2.27 -4.16
C CYS A 148 15.28 3.21 -5.02
N GLN A 149 16.46 2.73 -5.43
CA GLN A 149 17.39 3.47 -6.30
C GLN A 149 17.74 2.69 -7.58
N SER A 150 17.16 1.50 -7.76
CA SER A 150 17.41 0.61 -8.89
C SER A 150 16.16 0.49 -9.78
N PHE A 151 16.33 0.84 -11.04
CA PHE A 151 15.29 0.87 -12.06
C PHE A 151 15.56 -0.22 -13.10
N GLY A 152 14.48 -0.82 -13.62
CA GLY A 152 14.52 -1.82 -14.68
C GLY A 152 13.64 -1.41 -15.85
N THR A 153 14.13 -1.58 -17.08
CA THR A 153 13.37 -1.30 -18.31
C THR A 153 13.63 -2.36 -19.37
N ASP A 154 12.61 -2.70 -20.18
CA ASP A 154 12.77 -3.53 -21.38
C ASP A 154 13.16 -2.73 -22.63
N CYS A 155 13.37 -1.41 -22.49
CA CYS A 155 13.81 -0.53 -23.57
C CYS A 155 15.33 -0.32 -23.56
N LYS A 156 16.03 -0.93 -24.52
CA LYS A 156 17.50 -0.75 -24.67
C LYS A 156 17.88 0.65 -25.12
N GLU A 157 17.04 1.29 -25.94
CA GLU A 157 17.27 2.65 -26.41
C GLU A 157 17.23 3.64 -25.24
N LEU A 158 16.27 3.49 -24.32
CA LEU A 158 16.22 4.30 -23.09
C LEU A 158 17.51 4.19 -22.29
N ILE A 159 18.06 2.98 -22.10
CA ILE A 159 19.34 2.80 -21.39
C ILE A 159 20.47 3.51 -22.13
N ALA A 160 20.49 3.47 -23.47
CA ALA A 160 21.49 4.19 -24.26
C ALA A 160 21.34 5.71 -24.11
N MET A 161 20.11 6.22 -24.10
CA MET A 161 19.82 7.64 -23.88
C MET A 161 20.28 8.14 -22.52
N ILE A 162 20.05 7.37 -21.45
CA ILE A 162 20.52 7.72 -20.10
C ILE A 162 22.04 7.69 -19.99
N LYS A 163 22.72 6.80 -20.73
CA LYS A 163 24.19 6.72 -20.73
C LYS A 163 24.85 7.82 -21.53
N GLU A 164 24.27 8.23 -22.65
CA GLU A 164 24.81 9.27 -23.52
C GLU A 164 23.72 10.26 -23.97
N PRO A 165 23.23 11.15 -23.07
CA PRO A 165 22.10 12.03 -23.38
C PRO A 165 22.36 12.97 -24.57
N ARG A 166 23.61 13.41 -24.73
CA ARG A 166 24.03 14.33 -25.80
C ARG A 166 23.88 13.75 -27.21
N ALA A 167 23.83 12.43 -27.35
CA ALA A 167 23.60 11.77 -28.64
C ALA A 167 22.14 11.84 -29.11
N TRP A 168 21.22 12.30 -28.25
CA TRP A 168 19.76 12.27 -28.48
C TRP A 168 19.13 13.67 -28.36
N PRO A 169 19.47 14.62 -29.25
CA PRO A 169 19.05 16.02 -29.12
C PRO A 169 17.53 16.21 -29.15
N SER A 170 16.78 15.30 -29.76
CA SER A 170 15.31 15.33 -29.78
C SER A 170 14.65 15.11 -28.42
N PHE A 171 15.40 14.64 -27.41
CA PHE A 171 14.92 14.37 -26.06
C PHE A 171 15.67 15.18 -25.00
N ALA A 172 16.36 16.24 -25.41
CA ALA A 172 17.28 16.98 -24.54
C ALA A 172 16.59 17.48 -23.25
N THR A 173 15.38 18.01 -23.38
CA THR A 173 14.59 18.56 -22.27
C THR A 173 14.15 17.49 -21.26
N GLU A 174 13.73 16.34 -21.76
CA GLU A 174 13.27 15.21 -20.95
C GLU A 174 14.44 14.55 -20.24
N LEU A 175 15.58 14.43 -20.93
CA LEU A 175 16.80 13.86 -20.36
C LEU A 175 17.43 14.78 -19.31
N GLU A 176 17.42 16.10 -19.50
CA GLU A 176 17.85 17.07 -18.47
C GLU A 176 17.00 16.96 -17.19
N SER A 177 15.70 16.74 -17.35
CA SER A 177 14.79 16.51 -16.22
C SER A 177 15.15 15.22 -15.47
N ILE A 178 15.50 14.15 -16.20
CA ILE A 178 15.94 12.89 -15.59
C ILE A 178 17.30 13.05 -14.91
N GLU A 179 18.27 13.73 -15.53
CA GLU A 179 19.58 14.02 -14.92
C GLU A 179 19.40 14.78 -13.60
N THR A 180 18.47 15.73 -13.54
CA THR A 180 18.14 16.46 -12.31
C THR A 180 17.61 15.51 -11.23
N LEU A 181 16.70 14.60 -11.59
CA LEU A 181 16.18 13.60 -10.64
C LEU A 181 17.27 12.60 -10.20
N GLN A 182 18.20 12.22 -11.08
CA GLN A 182 19.31 11.31 -10.74
C GLN A 182 20.15 11.84 -9.58
N ILE A 183 20.35 13.16 -9.49
CA ILE A 183 21.11 13.80 -8.39
C ILE A 183 20.44 13.54 -7.02
N CYS A 184 19.14 13.29 -6.99
CA CYS A 184 18.41 12.98 -5.75
C CYS A 184 18.62 11.52 -5.27
N PHE A 185 19.23 10.65 -6.08
CA PHE A 185 19.53 9.27 -5.71
C PHE A 185 21.02 9.12 -5.36
N LEU A 186 21.33 8.42 -4.25
CA LEU A 186 22.71 8.21 -3.80
C LEU A 186 23.50 7.24 -4.71
N ASP A 187 22.82 6.25 -5.28
CA ASP A 187 23.36 5.17 -6.10
C ASP A 187 22.31 4.77 -7.17
N PHE A 188 22.06 5.69 -8.11
CA PHE A 188 21.14 5.44 -9.23
C PHE A 188 21.65 4.30 -10.12
N LYS A 189 20.81 3.27 -10.30
CA LYS A 189 21.08 2.16 -11.21
C LYS A 189 19.92 1.96 -12.17
N ILE A 190 20.21 1.83 -13.46
CA ILE A 190 19.23 1.42 -14.46
C ILE A 190 19.74 0.17 -15.20
N THR A 191 18.89 -0.85 -15.30
CA THR A 191 19.24 -2.15 -15.87
C THR A 191 18.26 -2.59 -16.94
N TYR A 192 18.74 -3.39 -17.88
CA TYR A 192 17.90 -4.02 -18.89
C TYR A 192 17.19 -5.23 -18.30
N VAL A 193 15.88 -5.27 -18.42
CA VAL A 193 15.04 -6.41 -18.02
C VAL A 193 14.34 -6.94 -19.27
N PRO A 194 14.49 -8.23 -19.62
CA PRO A 194 13.78 -8.81 -20.76
C PRO A 194 12.26 -8.63 -20.62
N ARG A 195 11.56 -8.37 -21.73
CA ARG A 195 10.10 -8.17 -21.72
C ARG A 195 9.33 -9.32 -21.09
N THR A 196 9.84 -10.56 -21.20
CA THR A 196 9.26 -11.75 -20.55
C THR A 196 9.28 -11.70 -19.03
N GLN A 197 10.14 -10.86 -18.44
CA GLN A 197 10.25 -10.61 -17.00
C GLN A 197 9.62 -9.27 -16.58
N ASN A 198 9.21 -8.42 -17.53
CA ASN A 198 8.56 -7.12 -17.29
C ASN A 198 7.03 -7.17 -17.51
N GLN A 199 6.40 -8.32 -17.23
CA GLN A 199 5.00 -8.59 -17.58
C GLN A 199 3.99 -7.72 -16.83
N ILE A 200 4.28 -7.38 -15.56
CA ILE A 200 3.41 -6.56 -14.72
C ILE A 200 3.34 -5.14 -15.29
N SER A 201 4.49 -4.52 -15.54
CA SER A 201 4.57 -3.18 -16.13
C SER A 201 3.91 -3.12 -17.51
N ASP A 202 4.13 -4.11 -18.38
CA ASP A 202 3.49 -4.20 -19.70
C ASP A 202 1.96 -4.28 -19.59
N SER A 203 1.46 -5.08 -18.64
CA SER A 203 0.02 -5.22 -18.38
C SER A 203 -0.58 -3.91 -17.87
N LEU A 204 0.07 -3.24 -16.91
CA LEU A 204 -0.35 -1.96 -16.37
C LEU A 204 -0.39 -0.87 -17.44
N ALA A 205 0.60 -0.83 -18.34
CA ALA A 205 0.66 0.11 -19.45
C ALA A 205 -0.48 -0.13 -20.46
N LYS A 206 -0.77 -1.39 -20.80
CA LYS A 206 -1.92 -1.75 -21.67
C LYS A 206 -3.24 -1.32 -21.07
N ILE A 207 -3.40 -1.49 -19.75
CA ILE A 207 -4.61 -1.06 -19.05
C ILE A 207 -4.75 0.46 -19.08
N ALA A 208 -3.70 1.22 -18.76
CA ALA A 208 -3.74 2.69 -18.83
C ALA A 208 -4.16 3.20 -20.22
N ARG A 209 -3.65 2.58 -21.29
CA ARG A 209 -4.04 2.95 -22.67
C ARG A 209 -5.52 2.72 -23.00
N SER A 210 -6.22 1.87 -22.26
CA SER A 210 -7.66 1.64 -22.47
C SER A 210 -8.54 2.78 -21.94
N PHE A 211 -8.01 3.66 -21.09
CA PHE A 211 -8.74 4.79 -20.53
C PHE A 211 -8.68 6.02 -21.45
N HIS A 212 -9.84 6.60 -21.76
CA HIS A 212 -9.98 7.80 -22.60
C HIS A 212 -9.88 9.13 -21.84
N ARG A 213 -9.80 9.11 -20.51
CA ARG A 213 -9.65 10.28 -19.64
C ARG A 213 -8.36 10.16 -18.85
N ASP A 214 -7.80 11.29 -18.42
CA ASP A 214 -6.60 11.29 -17.58
C ASP A 214 -6.77 10.35 -16.38
N PHE A 215 -5.79 9.47 -16.22
CA PHE A 215 -5.82 8.36 -15.31
C PHE A 215 -4.41 8.14 -14.76
N TYR A 216 -4.28 8.17 -13.44
CA TYR A 216 -3.10 7.70 -12.74
C TYR A 216 -3.50 6.94 -11.49
N PHE A 217 -2.72 5.94 -11.13
CA PHE A 217 -2.90 5.11 -9.95
C PHE A 217 -1.54 4.70 -9.40
N ILE A 218 -1.40 4.76 -8.07
CA ILE A 218 -0.25 4.27 -7.31
C ILE A 218 -0.79 3.52 -6.10
N GLY A 219 -0.34 2.28 -5.89
CA GLY A 219 -0.72 1.54 -4.70
C GLY A 219 -0.12 0.13 -4.63
N CYS A 220 -0.20 -0.48 -3.45
CA CYS A 220 0.32 -1.81 -3.17
C CYS A 220 -0.64 -2.95 -3.59
N SER A 221 -1.84 -2.60 -4.05
CA SER A 221 -2.87 -3.54 -4.49
C SER A 221 -3.64 -2.96 -5.65
N ILE A 222 -3.85 -3.75 -6.70
CA ILE A 222 -4.61 -3.33 -7.88
C ILE A 222 -6.11 -3.28 -7.50
N PRO A 223 -6.75 -2.09 -7.60
CA PRO A 223 -8.17 -1.92 -7.30
C PRO A 223 -9.03 -2.92 -8.06
N VAL A 224 -10.14 -3.36 -7.46
CA VAL A 224 -11.04 -4.38 -8.04
C VAL A 224 -11.57 -4.00 -9.44
N TRP A 225 -11.62 -2.71 -9.76
CA TRP A 225 -12.05 -2.19 -11.06
C TRP A 225 -10.93 -2.14 -12.14
N LEU A 226 -9.67 -2.39 -11.78
CA LEU A 226 -8.56 -2.58 -12.72
C LEU A 226 -8.44 -4.08 -13.06
N PRO A 227 -8.37 -4.45 -14.36
CA PRO A 227 -8.02 -5.81 -14.76
C PRO A 227 -6.72 -6.25 -14.09
N ARG A 228 -6.72 -7.41 -13.43
CA ARG A 228 -5.52 -7.89 -12.75
C ARG A 228 -4.47 -8.31 -13.79
N PRO A 229 -3.20 -7.88 -13.66
CA PRO A 229 -2.09 -8.42 -14.42
C PRO A 229 -1.89 -9.89 -14.07
N PRO A 230 -1.15 -10.64 -14.91
CA PRO A 230 -0.75 -12.00 -14.60
C PRO A 230 -0.10 -12.07 -13.22
N GLN A 231 -0.56 -13.00 -12.39
CA GLN A 231 0.12 -13.29 -11.13
C GLN A 231 1.44 -14.01 -11.46
N LEU A 232 2.56 -13.51 -10.93
CA LEU A 232 3.87 -14.19 -11.00
C LEU A 232 3.89 -15.41 -10.08
#